data_AF-A0A0A9X0N5-F1
#
_entry.id   AF-A0A0A9X0N5-F1
#
_cell.length_a   1.000
_cell.length_b   1.000
_cell.length_c   1.000
_cell.angle_alpha   90.00
_cell.angle_beta   90.00
_cell.angle_gamma   90.00
#
_symmetry.space_group_name_H-M   'P 1'
#
loop_
_entity.id
_entity.type
_entity.pdbx_description
1 polymer ?
#
loop_
_entity_poly.entity_id
_entity_poly.type
_entity_poly.pdbx_seq_one_letter_code
_entity_poly.pdbx_strand_id
1 'polypeptide(L)'
;MGDKKEEFYTRPPKVSGWQSFSTFLWNSETNQFLGRTCSSWAKILLFYFIFYVALISFFFGLLALFYQTLDFHTPKWTLSKSLIGSNPGLGFRPMPPDSHVESTLIWYKMADENYVPWVEKLDEFLKPYTEPSKDTEAHAVNCDYSDTQDGPEKVCKVDVGNWTPCVKESKYNYDKGAPCIFLKLNKIFDWVPEFYNDTEKLPKNMPQDLKDHINGEKNHNAKAVSEM
;
A
#
# COMPACT_ATOMS: atom_id res chain seq x y z
N MET A 1 57.74 44.37 31.67
CA MET A 1 56.91 44.29 32.90
C MET A 1 55.59 44.98 32.61
N GLY A 2 54.53 44.19 32.36
CA GLY A 2 53.16 44.68 32.21
C GLY A 2 52.29 43.84 33.12
N ASP A 3 51.75 44.49 34.16
CA ASP A 3 51.06 43.90 35.29
C ASP A 3 49.73 43.24 34.85
N LYS A 4 49.59 41.92 35.03
CA LYS A 4 48.31 41.24 34.84
C LYS A 4 47.51 41.37 36.13
N LYS A 5 46.54 42.29 36.15
CA LYS A 5 45.56 42.38 37.25
C LYS A 5 44.68 41.13 37.23
N GLU A 6 44.73 40.36 38.31
CA GLU A 6 43.78 39.28 38.56
C GLU A 6 42.40 39.86 38.89
N GLU A 7 41.40 39.61 38.04
CA GLU A 7 40.00 39.98 38.32
C GLU A 7 39.38 38.96 39.28
N PHE A 8 39.07 39.41 40.50
CA PHE A 8 38.36 38.62 41.51
C PHE A 8 36.90 38.43 41.10
N TYR A 9 36.41 37.18 41.10
CA TYR A 9 35.02 36.86 40.81
C TYR A 9 34.07 37.51 41.84
N THR A 10 33.27 38.47 41.41
CA THR A 10 32.20 39.05 42.22
C THR A 10 30.91 38.24 42.04
N ARG A 11 30.20 37.97 43.14
CA ARG A 11 28.92 37.26 43.10
C ARG A 11 27.92 38.11 42.30
N PRO A 12 27.23 37.55 41.28
CA PRO A 12 26.27 38.30 40.50
C PRO A 12 25.10 38.79 41.39
N PRO A 13 24.52 39.97 41.09
CA PRO A 13 23.41 40.53 41.85
C PRO A 13 22.20 39.58 41.82
N LYS A 14 21.48 39.48 42.96
CA LYS A 14 20.23 38.72 43.04
C LYS A 14 19.14 39.45 42.25
N VAL A 15 18.87 38.99 41.03
CA VAL A 15 17.80 39.51 40.15
C VAL A 15 16.51 38.71 40.28
N SER A 16 15.35 39.34 40.03
CA SER A 16 14.05 38.68 39.99
C SER A 16 14.01 37.60 38.89
N GLY A 17 13.28 36.50 39.08
CA GLY A 17 13.23 35.37 38.14
C GLY A 17 12.82 35.77 36.71
N TRP A 18 11.90 36.73 36.56
CA TRP A 18 11.50 37.27 35.26
C TRP A 18 12.59 38.15 34.62
N GLN A 19 13.30 38.94 35.42
CA GLN A 19 14.43 39.73 34.93
C GLN A 19 15.58 38.82 34.49
N SER A 20 15.83 37.74 35.23
CA SER A 20 16.81 36.70 34.85
C SER A 20 16.45 36.05 33.52
N PHE A 21 15.17 35.68 33.32
CA PHE A 21 14.69 35.10 32.07
C PHE A 21 14.76 36.06 30.88
N SER A 22 14.34 37.31 31.08
CA SER A 22 14.40 38.36 30.05
C SER A 22 15.85 38.64 29.62
N THR A 23 16.77 38.78 30.59
CA THR A 23 18.20 38.98 30.33
C THR A 23 18.86 37.74 29.71
N PHE A 24 18.39 36.54 30.02
CA PHE A 24 18.83 35.30 29.37
C PHE A 24 18.42 35.26 27.89
N LEU A 25 17.18 35.65 27.57
CA LEU A 25 16.67 35.66 26.21
C LEU A 25 17.36 36.73 25.36
N TRP A 26 17.46 37.97 25.88
CA TRP A 26 18.18 39.06 25.24
C TRP A 26 18.89 39.94 26.28
N ASN A 27 20.22 39.95 26.21
CA ASN A 27 21.05 40.84 27.01
C ASN A 27 21.47 42.05 26.15
N SER A 28 20.81 43.19 26.36
CA SER A 28 21.08 44.43 25.63
C SER A 28 22.43 45.07 25.97
N GLU A 29 23.03 44.77 27.13
CA GLU A 29 24.32 45.35 27.55
C GLU A 29 25.49 44.67 26.83
N THR A 30 25.39 43.36 26.62
CA THR A 30 26.44 42.55 25.97
C THR A 30 26.10 42.15 24.52
N ASN A 31 24.92 42.56 24.01
CA ASN A 31 24.37 42.19 22.71
C ASN A 31 24.36 40.67 22.48
N GLN A 32 23.89 39.92 23.48
CA GLN A 32 23.80 38.46 23.45
C GLN A 32 22.35 38.00 23.39
N PHE A 33 22.06 37.07 22.48
CA PHE A 33 20.78 36.37 22.38
C PHE A 33 20.97 34.92 22.88
N LEU A 34 20.15 34.48 23.84
CA LEU A 34 20.26 33.15 24.47
C LEU A 34 21.70 32.83 24.92
N GLY A 35 22.38 33.81 25.52
CA GLY A 35 23.74 33.68 26.04
C GLY A 35 24.87 33.62 24.99
N ARG A 36 24.60 33.97 23.71
CA ARG A 36 25.64 34.05 22.67
C ARG A 36 25.54 35.33 21.84
N THR A 37 26.68 35.84 21.39
CA THR A 37 26.73 37.00 20.48
C THR A 37 26.21 36.63 19.09
N CYS A 38 25.72 37.63 18.33
CA CYS A 38 25.27 37.44 16.95
C CYS A 38 26.36 36.78 16.07
N SER A 39 27.63 37.14 16.23
CA SER A 39 28.75 36.51 15.52
C SER A 39 28.91 35.02 15.85
N SER A 40 28.69 34.63 17.11
CA SER A 40 28.72 33.22 17.52
C SER A 40 27.55 32.45 16.92
N TRP A 41 26.34 33.03 16.95
CA TRP A 41 25.16 32.45 16.29
C TRP A 41 25.38 32.24 14.79
N ALA A 42 25.91 33.25 14.08
CA ALA A 42 26.21 33.14 12.66
C ALA A 42 27.20 32.00 12.36
N LYS A 43 28.25 31.84 13.18
CA LYS A 43 29.22 30.73 13.06
C LYS A 43 28.58 29.36 13.30
N ILE A 44 27.72 29.24 14.30
CA ILE A 44 26.99 28.00 14.61
C ILE A 44 26.05 27.64 13.47
N LEU A 45 25.26 28.61 13.00
CA LEU A 45 24.30 28.39 11.91
C LEU A 45 25.02 28.03 10.61
N LEU A 46 26.12 28.72 10.29
CA LEU A 46 26.95 28.38 9.12
C LEU A 46 27.55 26.98 9.24
N PHE A 47 28.06 26.62 10.41
CA PHE A 47 28.57 25.27 10.67
C PHE A 47 27.49 24.20 10.45
N TYR A 48 26.31 24.37 11.06
CA TYR A 48 25.23 23.41 10.90
C TYR A 48 24.70 23.37 9.47
N PHE A 49 24.63 24.52 8.79
CA PHE A 49 24.25 24.56 7.39
C PHE A 49 25.19 23.72 6.52
N ILE A 50 26.51 23.95 6.61
CA ILE A 50 27.50 23.17 5.85
C ILE A 50 27.46 21.70 6.26
N PHE A 51 27.38 21.41 7.55
CA PHE A 51 27.31 20.05 8.08
C PHE A 51 26.11 19.29 7.53
N TYR A 52 24.91 19.87 7.58
CA TYR A 52 23.69 19.22 7.07
C TYR A 52 23.69 19.13 5.55
N VAL A 53 24.23 20.11 4.82
CA VAL A 53 24.41 20.00 3.36
C VAL A 53 25.32 18.82 3.02
N ALA A 54 26.43 18.64 3.73
CA ALA A 54 27.33 17.50 3.53
C ALA A 54 26.65 16.17 3.89
N LEU A 55 25.92 16.11 5.01
CA LEU A 55 25.20 14.92 5.45
C LEU A 55 24.11 14.50 4.46
N ILE A 56 23.32 15.46 3.97
CA ILE A 56 22.29 15.24 2.96
C ILE A 56 22.92 14.75 1.65
N SER A 57 24.01 15.38 1.22
CA SER A 57 24.74 14.97 0.00
C SER A 57 25.29 13.54 0.12
N PHE A 58 25.84 13.19 1.28
CA PHE A 58 26.31 11.83 1.56
C PHE A 58 25.15 10.82 1.53
N PHE A 59 24.03 11.13 2.17
CA PHE A 59 22.84 10.28 2.16
C PHE A 59 22.30 10.08 0.73
N PHE A 60 22.18 11.15 -0.06
CA PHE A 60 21.75 11.03 -1.46
C PHE A 60 22.76 10.27 -2.32
N GLY A 61 24.06 10.40 -2.04
CA GLY A 61 25.10 9.60 -2.69
C GLY A 61 24.93 8.10 -2.41
N LEU A 62 24.71 7.72 -1.15
CA LEU A 62 24.41 6.34 -0.77
C LEU A 62 23.11 5.84 -1.41
N LEU A 63 22.06 6.67 -1.41
CA LEU A 63 20.78 6.34 -1.99
C LEU A 63 20.89 6.15 -3.51
N ALA A 64 21.66 6.99 -4.20
CA ALA A 64 21.91 6.87 -5.63
C ALA A 64 22.63 5.56 -5.96
N LEU A 65 23.65 5.19 -5.19
CA LEU A 65 24.34 3.89 -5.34
C LEU A 65 23.38 2.73 -5.09
N PHE A 66 22.51 2.82 -4.09
CA PHE A 66 21.50 1.80 -3.83
C PHE A 66 20.53 1.64 -5.02
N TYR A 67 20.06 2.73 -5.61
CA TYR A 67 19.18 2.70 -6.79
C TYR A 67 19.83 2.05 -8.02
N GLN A 68 21.15 2.14 -8.17
CA GLN A 68 21.86 1.39 -9.24
C GLN A 68 21.78 -0.14 -9.05
N THR A 69 21.41 -0.63 -7.86
CA THR A 69 21.28 -2.07 -7.59
C THR A 69 19.85 -2.59 -7.74
N LEU A 70 18.91 -1.73 -8.11
CA LEU A 70 17.50 -2.05 -8.29
C LEU A 70 17.15 -2.15 -9.77
N ASP A 71 16.29 -3.12 -10.07
CA ASP A 71 15.62 -3.25 -11.36
C ASP A 71 14.27 -2.51 -11.29
N PHE A 72 13.91 -1.77 -12.35
CA PHE A 72 12.67 -0.98 -12.40
C PHE A 72 11.44 -1.77 -12.82
N HIS A 73 11.62 -2.97 -13.37
CA HIS A 73 10.54 -3.83 -13.86
C HIS A 73 10.24 -4.96 -12.89
N THR A 74 11.23 -5.41 -12.14
CA THR A 74 11.10 -6.61 -11.29
C THR A 74 11.58 -6.35 -9.86
N PRO A 75 10.88 -6.87 -8.84
CA PRO A 75 11.33 -6.77 -7.47
C PRO A 75 12.51 -7.73 -7.23
N LYS A 76 13.56 -7.24 -6.55
CA LYS A 76 14.78 -8.01 -6.26
C LYS A 76 14.54 -9.33 -5.50
N TRP A 77 13.53 -9.34 -4.62
CA TRP A 77 13.14 -10.52 -3.85
C TRP A 77 11.70 -10.87 -4.19
N THR A 78 11.50 -12.05 -4.77
CA THR A 78 10.19 -12.59 -5.18
C THR A 78 9.80 -13.79 -4.33
N LEU A 79 8.50 -14.05 -4.24
CA LEU A 79 7.90 -15.25 -3.65
C LEU A 79 8.48 -15.57 -2.27
N SER A 80 8.97 -16.80 -2.06
CA SER A 80 9.51 -17.28 -0.77
C SER A 80 10.75 -16.52 -0.27
N LYS A 81 11.46 -15.80 -1.14
CA LYS A 81 12.58 -14.93 -0.74
C LYS A 81 12.12 -13.54 -0.30
N SER A 82 10.87 -13.19 -0.61
CA SER A 82 10.25 -11.94 -0.22
C SER A 82 9.53 -12.07 1.12
N LEU A 83 9.27 -10.95 1.79
CA LEU A 83 8.46 -10.90 3.01
C LEU A 83 6.98 -11.31 2.75
N ILE A 84 6.50 -11.14 1.52
CA ILE A 84 5.11 -11.45 1.13
C ILE A 84 4.90 -12.97 1.03
N GLY A 85 5.94 -13.71 0.65
CA GLY A 85 5.87 -15.16 0.44
C GLY A 85 5.21 -15.55 -0.88
N SER A 86 4.81 -16.82 -0.99
CA SER A 86 4.15 -17.41 -2.17
C SER A 86 2.65 -17.62 -1.99
N ASN A 87 2.08 -17.16 -0.87
CA ASN A 87 0.65 -17.29 -0.57
C ASN A 87 -0.03 -15.91 -0.70
N PRO A 88 -0.74 -15.63 -1.80
CA PRO A 88 -1.40 -14.34 -1.98
C PRO A 88 -2.53 -14.15 -0.98
N GLY A 89 -2.61 -12.93 -0.44
CA GLY A 89 -3.78 -12.52 0.33
C GLY A 89 -5.05 -12.54 -0.52
N LEU A 90 -6.18 -12.89 0.09
CA LEU A 90 -7.51 -12.85 -0.52
C LEU A 90 -8.30 -11.69 0.08
N GLY A 91 -8.69 -10.73 -0.76
CA GLY A 91 -9.60 -9.65 -0.40
C GLY A 91 -10.99 -9.87 -0.98
N PHE A 92 -11.98 -9.14 -0.46
CA PHE A 92 -13.33 -9.10 -1.02
C PHE A 92 -13.73 -7.68 -1.44
N ARG A 93 -14.72 -7.57 -2.32
CA ARG A 93 -15.34 -6.31 -2.75
C ARG A 93 -16.87 -6.48 -2.72
N PRO A 94 -17.62 -5.43 -2.30
CA PRO A 94 -17.13 -4.09 -1.93
C PRO A 94 -16.55 -4.05 -0.51
N MET A 95 -15.58 -3.15 -0.27
CA MET A 95 -15.06 -2.89 1.08
C MET A 95 -15.92 -1.85 1.81
N PRO A 96 -16.09 -1.94 3.14
CA PRO A 96 -16.78 -0.91 3.92
C PRO A 96 -16.18 0.50 3.74
N PRO A 97 -16.94 1.55 4.11
CA PRO A 97 -16.48 2.93 4.01
C PRO A 97 -15.26 3.20 4.90
N ASP A 98 -14.52 4.25 4.58
CA ASP A 98 -13.24 4.57 5.23
C ASP A 98 -13.37 4.85 6.74
N SER A 99 -14.55 5.27 7.19
CA SER A 99 -14.85 5.44 8.61
C SER A 99 -14.85 4.13 9.40
N HIS A 100 -14.96 2.98 8.72
CA HIS A 100 -15.06 1.64 9.30
C HIS A 100 -14.23 0.61 8.52
N VAL A 101 -13.02 0.98 8.07
CA VAL A 101 -12.13 0.08 7.30
C VAL A 101 -11.77 -1.22 8.02
N GLU A 102 -11.77 -1.22 9.35
CA GLU A 102 -11.47 -2.39 10.19
C GLU A 102 -12.61 -3.42 10.21
N SER A 103 -13.80 -3.03 9.77
CA SER A 103 -14.96 -3.92 9.71
C SER A 103 -14.93 -4.76 8.44
N THR A 104 -15.37 -6.01 8.53
CA THR A 104 -15.68 -6.85 7.35
C THR A 104 -17.19 -6.94 7.10
N LEU A 105 -17.99 -6.20 7.87
CA LEU A 105 -19.44 -6.27 7.82
C LEU A 105 -19.99 -5.50 6.62
N ILE A 106 -20.70 -6.22 5.75
CA ILE A 106 -21.59 -5.62 4.74
C ILE A 106 -22.99 -5.68 5.30
N TRP A 107 -23.55 -4.51 5.60
CA TRP A 107 -24.90 -4.37 6.11
C TRP A 107 -25.67 -3.44 5.18
N TYR A 108 -26.88 -3.86 4.83
CA TYR A 108 -27.85 -3.04 4.10
C TYR A 108 -29.26 -3.57 4.34
N LYS A 109 -30.26 -2.80 3.92
CA LYS A 109 -31.68 -3.11 3.91
C LYS A 109 -32.22 -2.81 2.53
N MET A 110 -32.89 -3.77 1.91
CA MET A 110 -33.45 -3.59 0.56
C MET A 110 -34.41 -2.39 0.47
N ALA A 111 -35.25 -2.19 1.50
CA ALA A 111 -36.29 -1.16 1.52
C ALA A 111 -35.77 0.27 1.66
N ASP A 112 -34.59 0.47 2.25
CA ASP A 112 -34.09 1.80 2.64
C ASP A 112 -33.10 2.37 1.60
N GLU A 113 -32.90 1.70 0.45
CA GLU A 113 -31.91 2.02 -0.60
C GLU A 113 -30.47 2.27 -0.11
N ASN A 114 -30.17 1.94 1.14
CA ASN A 114 -28.84 2.09 1.74
C ASN A 114 -27.79 1.12 1.14
N TYR A 115 -28.18 0.32 0.14
CA TYR A 115 -27.29 -0.50 -0.64
C TYR A 115 -26.59 0.23 -1.79
N VAL A 116 -27.09 1.42 -2.18
CA VAL A 116 -26.52 2.20 -3.28
C VAL A 116 -25.01 2.45 -3.13
N PRO A 117 -24.48 2.84 -1.96
CA PRO A 117 -23.03 3.02 -1.80
C PRO A 117 -22.21 1.73 -2.02
N TRP A 118 -22.79 0.56 -1.75
CA TRP A 118 -22.14 -0.72 -2.02
C TRP A 118 -22.06 -1.00 -3.53
N VAL A 119 -23.15 -0.70 -4.25
CA VAL A 119 -23.22 -0.82 -5.71
C VAL A 119 -22.25 0.15 -6.38
N GLU A 120 -22.17 1.40 -5.93
CA GLU A 120 -21.23 2.39 -6.45
C GLU A 120 -19.77 1.96 -6.27
N LYS A 121 -19.42 1.39 -5.12
CA LYS A 121 -18.08 0.83 -4.88
C LYS A 121 -17.76 -0.34 -5.82
N LEU A 122 -18.77 -1.13 -6.19
CA LEU A 122 -18.60 -2.21 -7.16
C LEU A 122 -18.46 -1.68 -8.59
N ASP A 123 -19.21 -0.65 -8.95
CA ASP A 123 -19.06 0.06 -10.22
C ASP A 123 -17.66 0.65 -10.36
N GLU A 124 -17.16 1.33 -9.32
CA GLU A 124 -15.80 1.88 -9.31
C GLU A 124 -14.75 0.76 -9.43
N PHE A 125 -14.94 -0.34 -8.69
CA PHE A 125 -14.06 -1.49 -8.73
C PHE A 125 -13.99 -2.16 -10.12
N LEU A 126 -15.14 -2.28 -10.79
CA LEU A 126 -15.25 -2.95 -12.09
C LEU A 126 -14.99 -2.03 -13.28
N LYS A 127 -14.95 -0.71 -13.07
CA LYS A 127 -14.71 0.28 -14.13
C LYS A 127 -13.51 -0.04 -15.03
N PRO A 128 -12.33 -0.46 -14.54
CA PRO A 128 -11.20 -0.81 -15.41
C PRO A 128 -11.45 -2.00 -16.34
N TYR A 129 -12.47 -2.83 -16.06
CA TYR A 129 -12.85 -3.99 -16.87
C TYR A 129 -13.97 -3.67 -17.87
N THR A 130 -14.90 -2.78 -17.52
CA THR A 130 -15.96 -2.34 -18.44
C THR A 130 -15.50 -1.25 -19.39
N GLU A 131 -14.62 -0.37 -18.91
CA GLU A 131 -14.08 0.79 -19.62
C GLU A 131 -12.54 0.77 -19.53
N PRO A 132 -11.86 -0.20 -20.17
CA PRO A 132 -10.40 -0.26 -20.16
C PRO A 132 -9.78 0.96 -20.84
N SER A 133 -8.57 1.35 -20.42
CA SER A 133 -7.80 2.37 -21.13
C SER A 133 -7.39 1.89 -22.52
N LYS A 134 -7.10 2.82 -23.44
CA LYS A 134 -6.66 2.49 -24.80
C LYS A 134 -5.42 1.59 -24.82
N ASP A 135 -4.47 1.82 -23.91
CA ASP A 135 -3.29 0.96 -23.79
C ASP A 135 -3.69 -0.45 -23.35
N THR A 136 -4.50 -0.59 -22.30
CA THR A 136 -4.97 -1.91 -21.85
C THR A 136 -5.73 -2.64 -22.96
N GLU A 137 -6.57 -1.93 -23.72
CA GLU A 137 -7.34 -2.51 -24.82
C GLU A 137 -6.44 -2.97 -25.98
N ALA A 138 -5.39 -2.21 -26.33
CA ALA A 138 -4.42 -2.59 -27.36
C ALA A 138 -3.62 -3.85 -26.99
N HIS A 139 -3.40 -4.07 -25.70
CA HIS A 139 -2.63 -5.17 -25.14
C HIS A 139 -3.50 -6.34 -24.64
N ALA A 140 -4.83 -6.19 -24.64
CA ALA A 140 -5.76 -7.20 -24.16
C ALA A 140 -5.95 -8.32 -25.17
N VAL A 141 -5.77 -9.56 -24.72
CA VAL A 141 -6.01 -10.78 -25.50
C VAL A 141 -7.05 -11.65 -24.81
N ASN A 142 -7.82 -12.39 -25.60
CA ASN A 142 -8.69 -13.42 -25.07
C ASN A 142 -7.81 -14.61 -24.67
N CYS A 143 -7.68 -14.86 -23.38
CA CYS A 143 -6.97 -16.01 -22.87
C CYS A 143 -7.93 -17.19 -22.76
N ASP A 144 -7.47 -18.36 -23.20
CA ASP A 144 -8.13 -19.63 -22.95
C ASP A 144 -7.16 -20.54 -22.18
N TYR A 145 -7.68 -21.54 -21.48
CA TYR A 145 -6.87 -22.53 -20.75
C TYR A 145 -5.92 -23.29 -21.67
N SER A 146 -6.26 -23.38 -22.96
CA SER A 146 -5.49 -24.09 -23.99
C SER A 146 -4.47 -23.21 -24.74
N ASP A 147 -4.59 -21.88 -24.65
CA ASP A 147 -3.78 -20.92 -25.41
C ASP A 147 -3.21 -19.87 -24.45
N THR A 148 -2.04 -20.18 -23.88
CA THR A 148 -1.24 -19.17 -23.16
C THR A 148 -0.54 -18.33 -24.23
N GLN A 149 -1.24 -17.31 -24.73
CA GLN A 149 -0.63 -16.29 -25.58
C GLN A 149 0.33 -15.43 -24.74
N ASP A 150 1.44 -16.03 -24.36
CA ASP A 150 2.45 -15.44 -23.50
C ASP A 150 3.24 -14.41 -24.31
N GLY A 151 3.08 -13.16 -23.91
CA GLY A 151 3.87 -12.04 -24.40
C GLY A 151 4.08 -11.05 -23.25
N PRO A 152 5.28 -10.43 -23.13
CA PRO A 152 5.62 -9.58 -21.99
C PRO A 152 4.70 -8.35 -21.84
N GLU A 153 3.98 -7.99 -22.90
CA GLU A 153 3.07 -6.85 -22.93
C GLU A 153 1.60 -7.26 -23.14
N LYS A 154 1.26 -8.55 -23.14
CA LYS A 154 -0.12 -8.99 -23.31
C LYS A 154 -0.81 -9.18 -21.96
N VAL A 155 -2.09 -8.84 -21.88
CA VAL A 155 -2.92 -9.05 -20.69
C VAL A 155 -4.19 -9.82 -21.02
N CYS A 156 -4.59 -10.74 -20.16
CA CYS A 156 -5.84 -11.48 -20.34
C CYS A 156 -7.04 -10.56 -20.12
N LYS A 157 -7.93 -10.50 -21.13
CA LYS A 157 -9.21 -9.81 -21.01
C LYS A 157 -10.12 -10.58 -20.06
N VAL A 158 -10.72 -9.87 -19.12
CA VAL A 158 -11.76 -10.40 -18.23
C VAL A 158 -13.11 -9.84 -18.66
N ASP A 159 -13.99 -10.72 -19.13
CA ASP A 159 -15.35 -10.35 -19.53
C ASP A 159 -16.32 -10.39 -18.35
N VAL A 160 -16.60 -9.21 -17.81
CA VAL A 160 -17.52 -9.04 -16.68
C VAL A 160 -19.00 -9.08 -17.09
N GLY A 161 -19.31 -8.97 -18.38
CA GLY A 161 -20.70 -8.92 -18.87
C GLY A 161 -21.44 -10.25 -18.71
N ASN A 162 -20.71 -11.36 -18.65
CA ASN A 162 -21.29 -12.71 -18.53
C ASN A 162 -21.55 -13.14 -17.08
N TRP A 163 -21.31 -12.28 -16.10
CA TRP A 163 -21.42 -12.62 -14.67
C TRP A 163 -22.84 -12.48 -14.09
N THR A 164 -23.89 -12.59 -14.92
CA THR A 164 -25.29 -12.48 -14.44
C THR A 164 -25.56 -13.48 -13.31
N PRO A 165 -26.14 -13.07 -12.17
CA PRO A 165 -26.81 -11.78 -11.88
C PRO A 165 -25.91 -10.70 -11.26
N CYS A 166 -24.59 -10.88 -11.24
CA CYS A 166 -23.59 -9.98 -10.66
C CYS A 166 -23.07 -8.94 -11.65
N VAL A 167 -23.99 -8.26 -12.35
CA VAL A 167 -23.68 -7.21 -13.32
C VAL A 167 -24.25 -5.87 -12.87
N LYS A 168 -23.78 -4.79 -13.49
CA LYS A 168 -24.17 -3.41 -13.15
C LYS A 168 -25.67 -3.18 -13.35
N GLU A 169 -26.23 -3.73 -14.43
CA GLU A 169 -27.63 -3.59 -14.82
C GLU A 169 -28.59 -4.16 -13.77
N SER A 170 -28.16 -5.20 -13.04
CA SER A 170 -28.89 -5.83 -11.95
C SER A 170 -28.43 -5.36 -10.57
N LYS A 171 -27.66 -4.25 -10.49
CA LYS A 171 -27.15 -3.68 -9.23
C LYS A 171 -26.42 -4.71 -8.37
N TYR A 172 -25.71 -5.65 -9.01
CA TYR A 172 -25.05 -6.77 -8.33
C TYR A 172 -25.97 -7.54 -7.38
N ASN A 173 -27.26 -7.57 -7.72
CA ASN A 173 -28.32 -8.28 -7.01
C ASN A 173 -28.57 -7.80 -5.56
N TYR A 174 -28.09 -6.61 -5.19
CA TYR A 174 -28.32 -5.99 -3.87
C TYR A 174 -29.79 -5.58 -3.67
N ASP A 175 -30.50 -5.22 -4.72
CA ASP A 175 -31.92 -4.84 -4.66
C ASP A 175 -32.85 -6.05 -4.44
N LYS A 176 -32.38 -7.27 -4.70
CA LYS A 176 -33.13 -8.52 -4.51
C LYS A 176 -32.76 -9.29 -3.23
N GLY A 177 -31.87 -8.74 -2.40
CA GLY A 177 -31.53 -9.35 -1.10
C GLY A 177 -30.53 -10.49 -1.18
N ALA A 178 -29.89 -10.69 -2.34
CA ALA A 178 -28.90 -11.73 -2.57
C ALA A 178 -27.64 -11.10 -3.21
N PRO A 179 -26.87 -10.33 -2.42
CA PRO A 179 -25.82 -9.45 -2.94
C PRO A 179 -24.64 -10.26 -3.49
N CYS A 180 -24.04 -9.78 -4.57
CA CYS A 180 -22.81 -10.36 -5.10
C CYS A 180 -21.57 -9.79 -4.41
N ILE A 181 -20.64 -10.67 -4.05
CA ILE A 181 -19.34 -10.34 -3.47
C ILE A 181 -18.26 -10.84 -4.42
N PHE A 182 -17.32 -9.96 -4.78
CA PHE A 182 -16.19 -10.34 -5.62
C PHE A 182 -14.99 -10.66 -4.75
N LEU A 183 -14.41 -11.83 -4.97
CA LEU A 183 -13.16 -12.24 -4.35
C LEU A 183 -12.00 -11.84 -5.25
N LYS A 184 -10.96 -11.23 -4.67
CA LYS A 184 -9.79 -10.73 -5.40
C LYS A 184 -8.52 -11.20 -4.72
N LEU A 185 -7.68 -11.91 -5.48
CA LEU A 185 -6.33 -12.25 -5.06
C LEU A 185 -5.40 -11.04 -5.17
N ASN A 186 -4.48 -10.90 -4.21
CA ASN A 186 -3.41 -9.93 -4.31
C ASN A 186 -2.44 -10.32 -5.43
N LYS A 187 -2.15 -9.37 -6.33
CA LYS A 187 -1.19 -9.57 -7.43
C LYS A 187 0.23 -9.68 -6.86
N ILE A 188 0.88 -10.81 -7.08
CA ILE A 188 2.29 -11.05 -6.74
C ILE A 188 3.08 -11.25 -8.03
N PHE A 189 4.25 -10.62 -8.13
CA PHE A 189 5.14 -10.76 -9.28
C PHE A 189 5.67 -12.21 -9.39
N ASP A 190 5.68 -12.76 -10.61
CA ASP A 190 6.04 -14.16 -10.92
C ASP A 190 5.27 -15.24 -10.14
N TRP A 191 4.10 -14.90 -9.60
CA TRP A 191 3.28 -15.90 -8.92
C TRP A 191 2.48 -16.73 -9.92
N VAL A 192 2.65 -18.04 -9.83
CA VAL A 192 1.91 -19.03 -10.61
C VAL A 192 1.04 -19.83 -9.63
N PRO A 193 -0.28 -19.93 -9.84
CA PRO A 193 -1.14 -20.72 -8.97
C PRO A 193 -0.78 -22.20 -9.04
N GLU A 194 -0.60 -22.83 -7.88
CA GLU A 194 -0.57 -24.28 -7.76
C GLU A 194 -2.00 -24.79 -7.58
N PHE A 195 -2.51 -25.52 -8.56
CA PHE A 195 -3.87 -26.07 -8.56
C PHE A 195 -3.87 -27.59 -8.36
N TYR A 196 -5.01 -28.14 -7.95
CA TYR A 196 -5.19 -29.58 -7.75
C TYR A 196 -5.75 -30.22 -9.02
N ASN A 197 -4.96 -31.09 -9.65
CA ASN A 197 -5.38 -31.82 -10.86
C ASN A 197 -6.20 -33.07 -10.55
N ASP A 198 -6.05 -33.59 -9.33
CA ASP A 198 -6.63 -34.86 -8.91
C ASP A 198 -7.54 -34.66 -7.71
N THR A 199 -8.84 -34.88 -7.93
CA THR A 199 -9.87 -34.77 -6.91
C THR A 199 -9.74 -35.85 -5.83
N GLU A 200 -8.96 -36.90 -6.04
CA GLU A 200 -8.64 -37.92 -5.04
C GLU A 200 -7.53 -37.48 -4.08
N LYS A 201 -6.73 -36.47 -4.46
CA LYS A 201 -5.59 -35.96 -3.69
C LYS A 201 -5.86 -34.59 -3.08
N LEU A 202 -7.08 -34.36 -2.63
CA LEU A 202 -7.45 -33.14 -1.93
C LEU A 202 -6.91 -33.13 -0.48
N PRO A 203 -6.54 -31.96 0.07
CA PRO A 203 -6.05 -31.83 1.44
C PRO A 203 -7.01 -32.41 2.48
N LYS A 204 -6.46 -33.09 3.50
CA LYS A 204 -7.27 -33.72 4.57
C LYS A 204 -8.12 -32.68 5.32
N ASN A 205 -7.57 -31.49 5.56
CA ASN A 205 -8.19 -30.37 6.26
C ASN A 205 -9.20 -29.58 5.42
N MET A 206 -9.36 -29.88 4.12
CA MET A 206 -10.40 -29.26 3.30
C MET A 206 -11.80 -29.71 3.80
N PRO A 207 -12.77 -28.80 3.94
CA PRO A 207 -14.14 -29.13 4.35
C PRO A 207 -14.78 -30.21 3.46
N GLN A 208 -15.58 -31.10 4.06
CA GLN A 208 -16.13 -32.25 3.34
C GLN A 208 -17.14 -31.84 2.28
N ASP A 209 -17.98 -30.85 2.58
CA ASP A 209 -18.93 -30.24 1.65
C ASP A 209 -18.24 -29.67 0.41
N LEU A 210 -17.07 -29.03 0.58
CA LEU A 210 -16.28 -28.53 -0.54
C LEU A 210 -15.68 -29.66 -1.37
N LYS A 211 -15.18 -30.73 -0.73
CA LYS A 211 -14.69 -31.93 -1.45
C LYS A 211 -15.80 -32.56 -2.27
N ASP A 212 -16.99 -32.68 -1.68
CA ASP A 212 -18.16 -33.28 -2.33
C ASP A 212 -18.60 -32.41 -3.53
N HIS A 213 -18.57 -31.08 -3.38
CA HIS A 213 -18.83 -30.15 -4.48
C HIS A 213 -17.81 -30.29 -5.62
N ILE A 214 -16.51 -30.29 -5.32
CA ILE A 214 -15.44 -30.48 -6.32
C ILE A 214 -15.61 -31.81 -7.07
N ASN A 215 -15.93 -32.89 -6.34
CA ASN A 215 -16.21 -34.20 -6.93
C ASN A 215 -17.49 -34.19 -7.80
N GLY A 216 -18.50 -33.41 -7.42
CA GLY A 216 -19.70 -33.19 -8.22
C GLY A 216 -19.40 -32.50 -9.55
N GLU A 217 -18.62 -31.42 -9.52
CA GLU A 217 -18.24 -30.65 -10.72
C GLU A 217 -17.42 -31.46 -11.73
N LYS A 218 -16.54 -32.36 -11.26
CA LYS A 218 -15.82 -33.31 -12.13
C LYS A 218 -16.76 -34.11 -13.03
N ASN A 219 -17.94 -34.48 -12.53
CA ASN A 219 -18.92 -35.25 -13.29
C ASN A 219 -19.71 -34.38 -14.28
N HIS A 220 -19.88 -33.10 -13.99
CA HIS A 220 -20.61 -32.15 -14.85
C HIS A 220 -19.74 -31.56 -15.97
N ASN A 221 -18.44 -31.36 -15.73
CA ASN A 221 -17.50 -30.71 -16.64
C ASN A 221 -16.33 -31.64 -17.03
N ALA A 222 -16.63 -32.91 -17.33
CA ALA A 222 -15.63 -33.94 -17.61
C ALA A 222 -14.59 -33.55 -18.70
N LYS A 223 -14.96 -32.70 -19.67
CA LYS A 223 -14.05 -32.19 -20.71
C LYS A 223 -13.04 -31.15 -20.20
N ALA A 224 -13.43 -30.28 -19.28
CA ALA A 224 -12.53 -29.25 -18.73
C ALA A 224 -11.49 -29.84 -17.77
N VAL A 225 -11.80 -30.99 -17.15
CA VAL A 225 -10.89 -31.69 -16.22
C VAL A 225 -10.01 -32.72 -16.93
N SER A 226 -10.40 -33.24 -18.10
CA SER A 226 -9.62 -34.25 -18.84
C SER A 226 -8.55 -33.68 -19.78
N GLU A 227 -8.64 -32.39 -20.13
CA GLU A 227 -7.70 -31.69 -21.01
C GLU A 227 -6.73 -30.76 -20.24
N MET A 228 -6.72 -30.87 -18.90
CA MET A 228 -5.76 -30.21 -17.99
C MET A 228 -4.68 -31.16 -17.50
#